data_AF-A0A2G9UFN1-F1
#
_entry.id   AF-A0A2G9UFN1-F1
#
_cell.length_a   1.000
_cell.length_b   1.000
_cell.length_c   1.000
_cell.angle_alpha   90.00
_cell.angle_beta   90.00
_cell.angle_gamma   90.00
#
_symmetry.space_group_name_H-M   'P 1'
#
loop_
_entity.id
_entity.type
_entity.pdbx_description
1 polymer ?
#
loop_
_entity_poly.entity_id
_entity_poly.type
_entity_poly.pdbx_seq_one_letter_code
_entity_poly.pdbx_strand_id
1 'polypeptide(L)'
;MNPDNGIETLMRLPISKSSAEQRAGRAGRIRPGKAYRLYPESQYEKLCEGTIPEIQRCHLAPVILQLKALGIQNVHKFHYLSRPPSWSVINALELLYALGALDEKCMLTNPLGLRMSEFPLPPMHSKCLLTSGMSRHLQYS
;
A
#
# COMPACT_ATOMS: atom_id res chain seq x y z
N MET A 1 7.23 -0.06 5.69
CA MET A 1 7.64 -1.45 5.94
C MET A 1 9.16 -1.51 5.91
N ASN A 2 9.80 -1.97 6.98
CA ASN A 2 11.23 -2.24 6.94
C ASN A 2 11.45 -3.49 6.06
N PRO A 3 12.19 -3.39 4.93
CA PRO A 3 12.39 -4.50 4.01
C PRO A 3 13.10 -5.70 4.67
N ASP A 4 13.85 -5.48 5.75
CA ASP A 4 14.64 -6.53 6.40
C ASP A 4 13.79 -7.47 7.28
N ASN A 5 12.69 -6.98 7.85
CA ASN A 5 11.87 -7.77 8.79
C ASN A 5 10.36 -7.73 8.48
N GLY A 6 9.93 -7.01 7.45
CA GLY A 6 8.53 -6.90 7.06
C GLY A 6 7.64 -6.13 8.04
N ILE A 7 8.21 -5.48 9.06
CA ILE A 7 7.45 -4.78 10.10
C ILE A 7 7.15 -3.34 9.67
N GLU A 8 5.93 -2.88 9.94
CA GLU A 8 5.58 -1.47 9.82
C GLU A 8 6.07 -0.70 11.05
N THR A 9 7.03 0.20 10.84
CA THR A 9 7.61 1.02 11.90
C THR A 9 7.22 2.48 11.72
N LEU A 10 6.81 3.12 12.81
CA LEU A 10 6.65 4.57 12.87
C LEU A 10 8.01 5.22 13.17
N MET A 11 8.57 5.92 12.20
CA MET A 11 9.86 6.61 12.34
C MET A 11 9.72 8.11 12.10
N ARG A 12 10.51 8.91 12.83
CA ARG A 12 10.61 10.36 12.57
C ARG A 12 11.49 10.57 11.34
N LEU A 13 10.89 11.08 10.28
CA LEU A 13 11.58 11.44 9.04
C LEU A 13 11.47 12.96 8.80
N PRO A 14 12.47 13.58 8.16
CA PRO A 14 12.33 14.96 7.72
C PRO A 14 11.18 15.10 6.71
N ILE A 15 10.52 16.26 6.71
CA ILE A 15 9.46 16.58 5.75
C ILE A 15 10.06 16.94 4.38
N SER A 16 9.27 16.84 3.30
CA SER A 16 9.68 17.37 2.00
C SER A 16 9.54 18.90 1.93
N LYS A 17 10.23 19.53 0.98
CA LYS A 17 10.05 20.97 0.68
C LYS A 17 8.61 21.28 0.33
N SER A 18 7.98 20.47 -0.52
CA SER A 18 6.56 20.61 -0.87
C SER A 18 5.63 20.56 0.35
N SER A 19 5.93 19.73 1.36
CA SER A 19 5.15 19.68 2.59
C SER A 19 5.36 20.95 3.44
N ALA A 20 6.60 21.44 3.52
CA ALA A 20 6.92 22.68 4.23
C ALA A 20 6.22 23.90 3.59
N GLU A 21 6.19 23.97 2.27
CA GLU A 21 5.48 25.00 1.50
C GLU A 21 3.97 24.90 1.69
N GLN A 22 3.41 23.70 1.61
CA GLN A 22 1.98 23.48 1.87
C GLN A 22 1.60 23.92 3.30
N ARG A 23 2.45 23.67 4.30
CA ARG A 23 2.24 24.13 5.68
C ARG A 23 2.32 25.65 5.79
N ALA A 24 3.28 26.28 5.12
CA ALA A 24 3.39 27.74 5.08
C ALA A 24 2.15 28.39 4.44
N GLY A 25 1.63 27.82 3.35
CA GLY A 25 0.42 28.28 2.68
C GLY A 25 -0.84 28.23 3.56
N ARG A 26 -0.91 27.32 4.55
CA ARG A 26 -2.05 27.25 5.49
C ARG A 26 -2.15 28.47 6.41
N ALA A 27 -1.06 29.21 6.64
CA ALA A 27 -1.07 30.41 7.47
C ALA A 27 -1.73 31.62 6.78
N GLY A 28 -1.77 31.64 5.44
CA GLY A 28 -2.16 32.81 4.64
C GLY A 28 -3.58 32.78 4.05
N ARG A 29 -4.51 31.99 4.59
CA ARG A 29 -5.82 31.75 3.94
C ARG A 29 -6.75 32.95 3.81
N ILE A 30 -6.81 33.79 4.85
CA ILE A 30 -7.76 34.92 4.94
C ILE A 30 -7.03 36.26 4.91
N ARG A 31 -5.83 36.29 5.48
CA ARG A 31 -4.97 37.47 5.63
C ARG A 31 -3.50 37.03 5.57
N PRO A 32 -2.55 37.95 5.34
CA PRO A 32 -1.13 37.63 5.37
C PRO A 32 -0.76 36.89 6.67
N GLY A 33 -0.21 35.69 6.52
CA GLY A 33 0.23 34.83 7.62
C GLY A 33 1.75 34.75 7.68
N LYS A 34 2.29 34.38 8.85
CA LYS A 34 3.71 34.07 9.03
C LYS A 34 3.86 32.60 9.38
N ALA A 35 4.86 31.95 8.79
CA ALA A 35 5.21 30.56 9.07
C ALA A 35 6.65 30.49 9.57
N TYR A 36 6.85 30.05 10.80
CA TYR A 36 8.17 29.89 11.41
C TYR A 36 8.64 28.45 11.23
N ARG A 37 9.81 28.26 10.63
CA ARG A 37 10.45 26.96 10.41
C ARG A 37 11.48 26.72 11.52
N LEU A 38 11.39 25.59 12.22
CA LEU A 38 12.27 25.24 13.35
C LEU A 38 13.55 24.51 12.89
N TYR A 39 14.14 24.95 11.79
CA TYR A 39 15.37 24.40 11.21
C TYR A 39 16.07 25.47 10.35
N PRO A 40 17.41 25.43 10.24
CA PRO A 40 18.15 26.41 9.44
C PRO A 40 17.90 26.23 7.94
N GLU A 41 18.17 27.28 7.17
CA GLU A 41 18.02 27.27 5.71
C GLU A 41 18.89 26.20 5.03
N SER A 42 20.11 26.00 5.53
CA SER A 42 21.00 24.93 5.05
C SER A 42 20.41 23.52 5.21
N GLN A 43 19.48 23.32 6.14
CA GLN A 43 18.75 22.06 6.29
C GLN A 43 17.54 21.99 5.36
N TYR A 44 16.91 23.12 5.04
CA TYR A 44 15.83 23.21 4.05
C TYR A 44 16.32 22.80 2.65
N GLU A 45 17.50 23.26 2.26
CA GLU A 45 18.10 22.96 0.96
C GLU A 45 18.35 21.46 0.75
N LYS A 46 18.68 20.75 1.85
CA LYS A 46 18.93 19.30 1.87
C LYS A 46 17.66 18.45 1.85
N LEU A 47 16.47 19.05 2.04
CA LEU A 47 15.21 18.29 2.02
C LEU A 47 14.88 17.83 0.60
N CYS A 48 14.25 16.66 0.49
CA CYS A 48 13.70 16.21 -0.78
C CYS A 48 12.61 17.17 -1.28
N GLU A 49 12.54 17.41 -2.59
CA GLU A 49 11.50 18.25 -3.21
C GLU A 49 10.09 17.72 -2.91
N GLY A 50 9.89 16.42 -3.13
CA GLY A 50 8.62 15.71 -2.91
C GLY A 50 8.71 14.64 -1.83
N THR A 51 7.56 14.26 -1.29
CA THR A 51 7.46 13.04 -0.45
C THR A 51 7.47 11.81 -1.36
N ILE A 52 8.17 10.75 -0.95
CA ILE A 52 8.20 9.49 -1.68
C ILE A 52 6.77 8.96 -1.87
N PRO A 53 6.37 8.58 -3.10
CA PRO A 53 5.04 8.04 -3.40
C PRO A 53 4.65 6.89 -2.48
N GLU A 54 3.37 6.83 -2.11
CA GLU A 54 2.85 5.84 -1.18
C GLU A 54 2.97 4.40 -1.70
N ILE A 55 2.79 4.20 -3.02
CA ILE A 55 2.96 2.90 -3.69
C ILE A 55 4.38 2.31 -3.52
N GLN A 56 5.37 3.15 -3.20
CA GLN A 56 6.75 2.71 -2.95
C GLN A 56 7.03 2.45 -1.46
N ARG A 57 6.10 2.77 -0.56
CA ARG A 57 6.28 2.69 0.90
C ARG A 57 5.33 1.72 1.60
N CYS A 58 4.20 1.41 0.97
CA CYS A 58 3.13 0.60 1.55
C CYS A 58 3.06 -0.82 0.97
N HIS A 59 2.35 -1.69 1.68
CA HIS A 59 2.12 -3.08 1.29
C HIS A 59 1.15 -3.19 0.10
N LEU A 60 1.53 -3.96 -0.92
CA LEU A 60 0.85 -3.97 -2.22
C LEU A 60 -0.16 -5.10 -2.43
N ALA A 61 -0.30 -6.06 -1.50
CA ALA A 61 -1.20 -7.19 -1.72
C ALA A 61 -2.66 -6.81 -2.04
N PRO A 62 -3.29 -5.82 -1.37
CA PRO A 62 -4.65 -5.40 -1.74
C PRO A 62 -4.72 -4.89 -3.17
N VAL A 63 -3.74 -4.08 -3.59
CA VAL A 63 -3.68 -3.50 -4.94
C VAL A 63 -3.44 -4.59 -5.98
N ILE A 64 -2.51 -5.51 -5.73
CA ILE A 64 -2.19 -6.61 -6.65
C ILE A 64 -3.37 -7.57 -6.80
N LEU A 65 -4.09 -7.88 -5.71
CA LEU A 65 -5.32 -8.67 -5.77
C LEU A 65 -6.36 -8.00 -6.67
N GLN A 66 -6.56 -6.68 -6.52
CA GLN A 66 -7.50 -5.93 -7.35
C GLN A 66 -7.07 -5.90 -8.82
N LEU A 67 -5.78 -5.67 -9.11
CA LEU A 67 -5.26 -5.70 -10.48
C LEU A 67 -5.51 -7.06 -11.13
N LYS A 68 -5.30 -8.16 -10.39
CA LYS A 68 -5.57 -9.52 -10.86
C LYS A 68 -7.06 -9.75 -11.12
N ALA A 69 -7.94 -9.26 -10.26
CA ALA A 69 -9.40 -9.32 -10.45
C ALA A 69 -9.87 -8.53 -11.69
N LEU A 70 -9.18 -7.44 -12.04
CA LEU A 70 -9.42 -6.68 -13.28
C LEU A 70 -8.89 -7.39 -14.54
N GLY A 71 -8.33 -8.59 -14.43
CA GLY A 71 -7.78 -9.35 -15.55
C GLY A 71 -6.33 -9.01 -15.91
N ILE A 72 -5.64 -8.19 -15.10
CA ILE A 72 -4.23 -7.84 -15.35
C ILE A 72 -3.34 -8.98 -14.88
N GLN A 73 -2.95 -9.84 -15.81
CA GLN A 73 -2.11 -10.99 -15.51
C GLN A 73 -0.67 -10.59 -15.18
N ASN A 74 -0.10 -9.63 -15.91
CA ASN A 74 1.29 -9.22 -15.73
C ASN A 74 1.39 -7.90 -14.95
N VAL A 75 1.42 -8.00 -13.63
CA VAL A 75 1.56 -6.84 -12.73
C VAL A 75 2.91 -6.15 -12.86
N HIS A 76 3.95 -6.83 -13.36
CA HIS A 76 5.26 -6.23 -13.59
C HIS A 76 5.25 -5.27 -14.80
N LYS A 77 4.52 -5.63 -15.87
CA LYS A 77 4.38 -4.82 -17.08
C LYS A 77 3.31 -3.73 -16.98
N PHE A 78 2.60 -3.64 -15.86
CA PHE A 78 1.60 -2.60 -15.65
C PHE A 78 2.22 -1.19 -15.67
N HIS A 79 1.49 -0.22 -16.23
CA HIS A 79 1.92 1.17 -16.37
C HIS A 79 1.68 1.95 -15.05
N TYR A 80 2.59 1.79 -14.09
CA TYR A 80 2.58 2.58 -12.86
C TYR A 80 3.07 4.02 -13.10
N LEU A 81 2.41 5.01 -12.49
CA LEU A 81 2.90 6.40 -12.45
C LEU A 81 4.25 6.50 -11.72
N SER A 82 4.40 5.74 -10.64
CA SER A 82 5.66 5.55 -9.92
C SER A 82 5.79 4.06 -9.64
N ARG A 83 6.77 3.41 -10.26
CA ARG A 83 6.91 1.96 -10.18
C ARG A 83 7.23 1.54 -8.73
N PRO A 84 6.51 0.56 -8.16
CA PRO A 84 6.85 0.01 -6.86
C PRO A 84 8.19 -0.75 -6.89
N PRO A 85 8.89 -0.87 -5.76
CA PRO A 85 10.05 -1.75 -5.63
C PRO A 85 9.71 -3.20 -5.95
N SER A 86 10.59 -3.90 -6.66
CA SER A 86 10.38 -5.30 -7.05
C SER A 86 10.12 -6.22 -5.86
N TRP A 87 10.85 -6.05 -4.76
CA TRP A 87 10.68 -6.85 -3.54
C TRP A 87 9.28 -6.71 -2.94
N SER A 88 8.67 -5.52 -2.98
CA SER A 88 7.32 -5.29 -2.44
C SER A 88 6.25 -6.01 -3.27
N VAL A 89 6.44 -6.07 -4.60
CA VAL A 89 5.58 -6.84 -5.50
C VAL A 89 5.71 -8.34 -5.26
N ILE A 90 6.94 -8.83 -5.08
CA ILE A 90 7.22 -10.25 -4.78
C ILE A 90 6.55 -10.65 -3.46
N ASN A 91 6.81 -9.93 -2.37
CA ASN A 91 6.22 -10.23 -1.06
C ASN A 91 4.69 -10.23 -1.09
N ALA A 92 4.09 -9.31 -1.87
CA ALA A 92 2.65 -9.26 -2.02
C ALA A 92 2.09 -10.46 -2.81
N LEU A 93 2.78 -10.93 -3.86
CA LEU A 93 2.40 -12.13 -4.60
C LEU A 93 2.54 -13.39 -3.74
N GLU A 94 3.64 -13.51 -2.98
CA GLU A 94 3.88 -14.61 -2.04
C GLU A 94 2.79 -14.68 -0.97
N LEU A 95 2.39 -13.53 -0.40
CA LEU A 95 1.31 -13.48 0.57
C LEU A 95 -0.02 -13.93 -0.04
N LEU A 96 -0.35 -13.46 -1.25
CA LEU A 96 -1.60 -13.84 -1.92
C LEU A 96 -1.63 -15.33 -2.32
N TYR A 97 -0.48 -15.88 -2.70
CA TYR A 97 -0.31 -17.31 -2.93
C TYR A 97 -0.51 -18.11 -1.63
N ALA A 98 0.14 -17.69 -0.53
CA ALA A 98 -0.01 -18.33 0.79
C ALA A 98 -1.45 -18.30 1.32
N LEU A 99 -2.24 -17.27 0.96
CA LEU A 99 -3.66 -17.19 1.31
C LEU A 99 -4.58 -18.05 0.42
N GLY A 100 -4.06 -18.61 -0.66
CA GLY A 100 -4.81 -19.33 -1.69
C GLY A 100 -5.60 -18.42 -2.63
N ALA A 101 -5.33 -17.11 -2.63
CA ALA A 101 -5.97 -16.16 -3.55
C ALA A 101 -5.39 -16.26 -4.97
N LEU A 102 -4.13 -16.71 -5.08
CA LEU A 102 -3.45 -16.97 -6.34
C LEU A 102 -3.04 -18.45 -6.45
N ASP A 103 -3.04 -18.97 -7.67
CA ASP A 103 -2.54 -20.30 -8.04
C ASP A 103 -1.02 -20.26 -8.35
N GLU A 104 -0.39 -21.42 -8.59
CA GLU A 104 1.03 -21.56 -8.95
C GLU A 104 1.42 -20.73 -10.18
N LYS A 105 0.47 -20.54 -11.11
CA LYS A 105 0.63 -19.69 -12.30
C LYS A 105 0.44 -18.20 -12.02
N CYS A 106 0.37 -17.79 -10.76
CA CYS A 106 0.02 -16.43 -10.32
C CYS A 106 -1.32 -15.94 -10.89
N MET A 107 -2.27 -16.85 -11.11
CA MET A 107 -3.62 -16.55 -11.60
C MET A 107 -4.60 -16.48 -10.44
N LEU A 108 -5.62 -15.61 -10.55
CA LEU A 108 -6.64 -15.48 -9.51
C LEU A 108 -7.44 -16.79 -9.37
N THR A 109 -7.56 -17.31 -8.16
CA THR A 109 -8.31 -18.55 -7.91
C THR A 109 -9.82 -18.30 -7.88
N ASN A 110 -10.60 -19.28 -8.32
CA ASN A 110 -12.07 -19.27 -8.30
C ASN A 110 -12.56 -20.48 -7.48
N PRO A 111 -13.40 -20.32 -6.44
CA PRO A 111 -14.08 -19.09 -6.03
C PRO A 111 -13.35 -18.22 -5.00
N LEU A 112 -12.26 -18.70 -4.40
CA LEU A 112 -11.65 -18.04 -3.24
C LEU A 112 -11.07 -16.65 -3.55
N GLY A 113 -10.13 -16.56 -4.50
CA GLY A 113 -9.48 -15.30 -4.87
C GLY A 113 -10.46 -14.26 -5.40
N LEU A 114 -11.43 -14.69 -6.21
CA LEU A 114 -12.51 -13.84 -6.70
C LEU A 114 -13.34 -13.25 -5.54
N ARG A 115 -13.84 -14.09 -4.63
CA ARG A 115 -14.59 -13.60 -3.46
C ARG A 115 -13.75 -12.69 -2.57
N MET A 116 -12.46 -12.99 -2.39
CA MET A 116 -11.56 -12.12 -1.62
C MET A 116 -11.44 -10.71 -2.23
N SER A 117 -11.48 -10.59 -3.56
CA SER A 117 -11.43 -9.30 -4.27
C SER A 117 -12.71 -8.49 -4.18
N GLU A 118 -13.84 -9.11 -3.85
CA GLU A 118 -15.13 -8.42 -3.68
C GLU A 118 -15.22 -7.67 -2.33
N PHE A 119 -14.41 -8.06 -1.33
CA PHE A 119 -14.39 -7.40 -0.04
C PHE A 119 -13.51 -6.14 -0.05
N PRO A 120 -13.99 -5.00 0.49
CA PRO A 120 -13.19 -3.78 0.64
C PRO A 120 -12.26 -3.88 1.88
N LEU A 121 -11.54 -4.99 2.01
CA LEU A 121 -10.71 -5.32 3.17
C LEU A 121 -9.34 -5.84 2.73
N PRO A 122 -8.31 -5.75 3.60
CA PRO A 122 -7.04 -6.41 3.37
C PRO A 122 -7.22 -7.92 3.12
N PRO A 123 -6.45 -8.55 2.22
CA PRO A 123 -6.61 -9.96 1.85
C PRO A 123 -6.64 -10.93 3.05
N MET A 124 -5.83 -10.68 4.07
CA MET A 124 -5.81 -11.48 5.31
C MET A 124 -7.18 -11.49 6.02
N HIS A 125 -7.81 -10.32 6.11
CA HIS A 125 -9.12 -10.18 6.76
C HIS A 125 -10.23 -10.78 5.90
N SER A 126 -10.20 -10.57 4.57
CA SER A 126 -11.14 -11.18 3.64
C SER A 126 -11.11 -12.71 3.74
N LYS A 127 -9.90 -13.31 3.81
CA LYS A 127 -9.74 -14.76 4.01
C LYS A 127 -10.30 -15.22 5.35
N CYS A 128 -10.04 -14.48 6.43
CA CYS A 128 -10.56 -14.80 7.76
C CYS A 128 -12.10 -14.84 7.77
N LEU A 129 -12.75 -13.81 7.20
CA LEU A 129 -14.21 -13.73 7.11
C LEU A 129 -14.79 -14.89 6.28
N LEU A 130 -14.23 -15.15 5.10
CA LEU A 130 -14.68 -16.26 4.25
C LEU A 130 -14.59 -17.61 4.95
N THR A 131 -13.48 -17.85 5.67
CA THR A 131 -13.27 -19.11 6.41
C THR A 131 -14.24 -19.24 7.59
N SER A 132 -14.52 -18.14 8.29
CA SER A 132 -15.47 -18.13 9.41
C SER A 132 -16.90 -18.45 8.96
N GLY A 133 -17.32 -17.96 7.80
CA GLY A 133 -18.64 -18.25 7.22
C GLY A 133 -18.79 -19.72 6.80
N MET A 134 -17.72 -20.32 6.25
CA MET A 134 -17.71 -21.74 5.86
C MET A 134 -17.78 -22.70 7.05
N SER A 135 -17.16 -22.35 8.19
CA SER A 135 -17.15 -23.21 9.38
C SER A 135 -18.55 -23.42 9.98
N ARG A 136 -19.49 -22.47 9.80
CA ARG A 136 -20.88 -22.65 10.23
C ARG A 136 -21.64 -23.69 9.41
N HIS A 137 -21.28 -23.93 8.15
CA HIS A 137 -21.92 -24.96 7.34
C HIS A 137 -21.47 -26.38 7.70
N LEU A 138 -20.23 -26.55 8.17
CA LEU A 138 -19.67 -27.84 8.59
C LEU A 138 -20.16 -28.32 9.97
N GLN A 139 -20.76 -27.45 10.79
CA GLN A 139 -21.33 -27.85 12.09
C GLN A 139 -22.78 -28.35 12.01
N TYR A 140 -23.42 -28.29 10.84
CA TYR A 140 -24.79 -28.76 10.60
C TYR A 140 -24.88 -29.88 9.54
N SER A 141 -23.77 -30.59 9.27
CA SER A 141 -23.74 -31.73 8.34
C SER A 141 -23.31 -33.00 9.06
#